data_AF-A0A914AAX7-F1
#
_entry.id   AF-A0A914AAX7-F1
#
_cell.length_a   1.000
_cell.length_b   1.000
_cell.length_c   1.000
_cell.angle_alpha   90.00
_cell.angle_beta   90.00
_cell.angle_gamma   90.00
#
_symmetry.space_group_name_H-M   'P 1'
#
loop_
_entity.id
_entity.type
_entity.pdbx_description
1 polymer ?
#
loop_
_entity_poly.entity_id
_entity_poly.type
_entity_poly.pdbx_seq_one_letter_code
_entity_poly.pdbx_strand_id
1 'polypeptide(L)'
;MTSAAMLPITTCLLAMVAMSSALTDDQIARFMTSDMVEGNTGETGMVTITTANGMHTITSNGVPDHATADYPNLANPNDITVQTHEWEIPVNPTVADSTTDLPMGPIGVAINGIPFFNPYTATGEDAVLTETFDSCDGHPTNRGTYHYHKQPSSCVFSIVDGEPSPLIGVALDGFPIYGPNDENGNTLTSSDLDECHGRSVNGQYQYHTTSDFPYIMGCFKGEYTSTLPPNGPPDGSQGTNMPPDNGQANLKSSLLAILSVLALMVAIF
;
A
#
# COMPACT_ATOMS: atom_id res chain seq x y z
N MET A 1 -46.15 -57.85 0.64
CA MET A 1 -45.48 -57.09 -0.43
C MET A 1 -45.52 -55.63 -0.04
N THR A 2 -44.49 -55.14 0.65
CA THR A 2 -44.35 -53.71 1.00
C THR A 2 -43.03 -53.26 0.41
N SER A 3 -43.11 -52.55 -0.71
CA SER A 3 -41.97 -51.93 -1.37
C SER A 3 -41.67 -50.62 -0.65
N ALA A 4 -40.50 -50.51 -0.02
CA ALA A 4 -39.97 -49.26 0.48
C ALA A 4 -39.20 -48.58 -0.66
N ALA A 5 -39.67 -47.42 -1.10
CA ALA A 5 -38.97 -46.58 -2.06
C ALA A 5 -37.79 -45.88 -1.36
N MET A 6 -36.57 -46.18 -1.80
CA MET A 6 -35.38 -45.39 -1.45
C MET A 6 -35.37 -44.11 -2.30
N LEU A 7 -35.42 -42.95 -1.67
CA LEU A 7 -35.07 -41.68 -2.31
C LEU A 7 -33.54 -41.56 -2.39
N PRO A 8 -32.98 -41.06 -3.52
CA PRO A 8 -31.56 -40.83 -3.62
C PRO A 8 -31.19 -39.61 -2.77
N ILE A 9 -30.28 -39.80 -1.82
CA ILE A 9 -29.60 -38.71 -1.12
C ILE A 9 -28.62 -38.12 -2.12
N THR A 10 -28.99 -37.03 -2.77
CA THR A 10 -28.06 -36.20 -3.52
C THR A 10 -27.16 -35.52 -2.50
N THR A 11 -25.98 -36.09 -2.26
CA THR A 11 -24.90 -35.41 -1.56
C THR A 11 -24.49 -34.21 -2.40
N CYS A 12 -24.99 -33.03 -2.02
CA CYS A 12 -24.46 -31.76 -2.46
C CYS A 12 -23.04 -31.67 -1.89
N LEU A 13 -22.05 -32.07 -2.69
CA LEU A 13 -20.64 -31.87 -2.38
C LEU A 13 -20.40 -30.36 -2.51
N LEU A 14 -20.68 -29.62 -1.45
CA LEU A 14 -20.24 -28.25 -1.32
C LEU A 14 -18.71 -28.32 -1.28
N ALA A 15 -18.07 -28.13 -2.43
CA ALA A 15 -16.65 -27.92 -2.49
C ALA A 15 -16.37 -26.67 -1.64
N MET A 16 -15.90 -26.87 -0.40
CA MET A 16 -15.23 -25.83 0.33
C MET A 16 -13.98 -25.52 -0.49
N VAL A 17 -14.08 -24.57 -1.41
CA VAL A 17 -12.90 -23.88 -1.92
C VAL A 17 -12.32 -23.22 -0.69
N ALA A 18 -11.25 -23.78 -0.14
CA ALA A 18 -10.45 -23.09 0.85
C ALA A 18 -10.03 -21.78 0.17
N MET A 19 -10.64 -20.67 0.59
CA MET A 19 -10.15 -19.34 0.23
C MET A 19 -8.70 -19.28 0.72
N SER A 20 -7.75 -19.19 -0.21
CA SER A 20 -6.35 -19.01 0.14
C SER A 20 -6.18 -17.60 0.69
N SER A 21 -5.55 -17.48 1.85
CA SER A 21 -5.25 -16.18 2.46
C SER A 21 -4.45 -15.30 1.50
N ALA A 22 -4.67 -13.98 1.60
CA ALA A 22 -3.91 -13.00 0.84
C ALA A 22 -2.42 -13.02 1.18
N LEU A 23 -2.11 -13.23 2.45
CA LEU A 23 -0.75 -13.41 2.95
C LEU A 23 -0.50 -14.89 3.28
N THR A 24 0.63 -15.43 2.83
CA THR A 24 1.14 -16.74 3.26
C THR A 24 1.76 -16.65 4.66
N ASP A 25 1.97 -17.78 5.33
CA ASP A 25 2.67 -17.81 6.63
C ASP A 25 4.09 -17.22 6.53
N ASP A 26 4.81 -17.49 5.43
CA ASP A 26 6.13 -16.90 5.17
C ASP A 26 6.05 -15.38 4.99
N GLN A 27 4.98 -14.87 4.38
CA GLN A 27 4.75 -13.44 4.22
C GLN A 27 4.39 -12.75 5.53
N ILE A 28 3.58 -13.40 6.37
CA ILE A 28 3.26 -12.95 7.73
C ILE A 28 4.55 -12.90 8.57
N ALA A 29 5.43 -13.89 8.44
CA ALA A 29 6.71 -13.93 9.15
C ALA A 29 7.69 -12.82 8.75
N ARG A 30 7.47 -12.12 7.63
CA ARG A 30 8.27 -10.95 7.23
C ARG A 30 7.94 -9.70 8.05
N PHE A 31 6.79 -9.67 8.74
CA PHE A 31 6.45 -8.56 9.63
C PHE A 31 7.30 -8.63 10.90
N MET A 32 8.46 -7.99 10.85
CA MET A 32 9.46 -7.98 11.91
C MET A 32 10.27 -6.69 11.85
N THR A 33 10.88 -6.34 12.98
CA THR A 33 11.81 -5.21 13.10
C THR A 33 13.19 -5.70 13.51
N SER A 34 14.22 -4.92 13.17
CA SER A 34 15.57 -5.11 13.70
C SER A 34 15.70 -4.62 15.16
N ASP A 35 16.77 -5.03 15.87
CA ASP A 35 17.08 -4.57 17.24
C ASP A 35 17.73 -3.16 17.27
N MET A 36 17.64 -2.39 16.19
CA MET A 36 18.23 -1.06 16.09
C MET A 36 17.48 -0.06 17.00
N VAL A 37 18.21 0.77 17.74
CA VAL A 37 17.65 1.84 18.56
C VAL A 37 17.61 3.13 17.74
N GLU A 38 16.40 3.59 17.44
CA GLU A 38 16.16 4.76 16.60
C GLU A 38 16.63 6.04 17.28
N GLY A 39 17.31 6.92 16.53
CA GLY A 39 18.07 8.04 17.08
C GLY A 39 17.22 9.16 17.69
N ASN A 40 16.02 9.40 17.14
CA ASN A 40 15.15 10.50 17.59
C ASN A 40 14.36 10.13 18.85
N THR A 41 13.87 8.88 18.92
CA THR A 41 13.00 8.38 19.99
C THR A 41 13.78 7.70 21.11
N GLY A 42 14.95 7.12 20.82
CA GLY A 42 15.71 6.29 21.75
C GLY A 42 15.08 4.91 22.00
N GLU A 43 14.10 4.52 21.18
CA GLU A 43 13.38 3.25 21.29
C GLU A 43 13.70 2.33 20.09
N THR A 44 13.43 1.03 20.25
CA THR A 44 13.52 0.06 19.14
C THR A 44 12.17 -0.07 18.45
N GLY A 45 12.18 -0.17 17.12
CA GLY A 45 10.98 -0.46 16.33
C GLY A 45 10.30 -1.75 16.74
N MET A 46 8.97 -1.77 16.74
CA MET A 46 8.17 -2.95 17.04
C MET A 46 7.04 -3.09 16.03
N VAL A 47 6.88 -4.32 15.53
CA VAL A 47 5.71 -4.76 14.77
C VAL A 47 5.34 -6.18 15.20
N THR A 48 4.04 -6.44 15.33
CA THR A 48 3.52 -7.80 15.46
C THR A 48 2.30 -7.95 14.57
N ILE A 49 2.11 -9.16 14.06
CA ILE A 49 0.91 -9.55 13.32
C ILE A 49 0.34 -10.81 13.96
N THR A 50 -0.95 -10.77 14.29
CA THR A 50 -1.69 -11.92 14.82
C THR A 50 -2.90 -12.20 13.96
N THR A 51 -3.30 -13.46 13.85
CA THR A 51 -4.43 -13.86 12.99
C THR A 51 -5.50 -14.51 13.84
N ALA A 52 -6.69 -13.92 13.86
CA ALA A 52 -7.85 -14.45 14.55
C ALA A 52 -9.13 -14.04 13.83
N ASN A 53 -10.15 -14.91 13.87
CA ASN A 53 -11.49 -14.59 13.36
C ASN A 53 -11.55 -14.07 11.90
N GLY A 54 -10.63 -14.52 11.04
CA GLY A 54 -10.57 -14.08 9.65
C GLY A 54 -9.93 -12.69 9.44
N MET A 55 -9.33 -12.11 10.48
CA MET A 55 -8.60 -10.84 10.44
C MET A 55 -7.14 -11.03 10.86
N HIS A 56 -6.26 -10.26 10.24
CA HIS A 56 -4.92 -9.95 10.72
C HIS A 56 -5.01 -8.68 11.58
N THR A 57 -4.54 -8.75 12.82
CA THR A 57 -4.32 -7.58 13.68
C THR A 57 -2.83 -7.27 13.68
N ILE A 58 -2.46 -6.15 13.05
CA ILE A 58 -1.08 -5.65 13.01
C ILE A 58 -0.96 -4.56 14.07
N THR A 59 -0.04 -4.72 15.02
CA THR A 59 0.31 -3.66 15.98
C THR A 59 1.72 -3.17 15.76
N SER A 60 1.94 -1.87 15.91
CA SER A 60 3.28 -1.25 15.82
C SER A 60 3.44 -0.12 16.83
N ASN A 61 4.68 0.15 17.25
CA ASN A 61 5.01 1.34 18.05
C ASN A 61 5.35 2.58 17.20
N GLY A 62 5.27 2.50 15.86
CA GLY A 62 5.51 3.62 14.95
C GLY A 62 6.96 4.09 14.84
N VAL A 63 7.91 3.35 15.44
CA VAL A 63 9.34 3.67 15.42
C VAL A 63 10.02 2.90 14.29
N PRO A 64 10.70 3.56 13.34
CA PRO A 64 11.39 2.86 12.26
C PRO A 64 12.58 2.05 12.78
N ASP A 65 12.83 0.90 12.17
CA ASP A 65 13.92 -0.02 12.52
C ASP A 65 15.19 0.20 11.68
N HIS A 66 15.30 1.36 11.03
CA HIS A 66 16.44 1.84 10.28
C HIS A 66 16.81 3.27 10.74
N ALA A 67 18.03 3.72 10.44
CA ALA A 67 18.43 5.09 10.74
C ALA A 67 17.56 6.09 9.98
N THR A 68 17.18 7.17 10.64
CA THR A 68 16.39 8.29 10.10
C THR A 68 17.25 9.53 10.04
N ALA A 69 16.72 10.62 9.45
CA ALA A 69 17.34 11.93 9.66
C ALA A 69 17.19 12.37 11.13
N ASP A 70 18.08 13.27 11.58
CA ASP A 70 17.89 13.97 12.85
C ASP A 70 16.68 14.90 12.70
N TYR A 71 15.59 14.57 13.37
CA TYR A 71 14.34 15.34 13.43
C TYR A 71 14.19 15.97 14.82
N PRO A 72 13.69 17.21 14.92
CA PRO A 72 13.28 18.08 13.84
C PRO A 72 14.51 18.71 13.16
N ASN A 73 14.38 19.06 11.88
CA ASN A 73 15.40 19.76 11.11
C ASN A 73 14.79 20.88 10.23
N LEU A 74 15.64 21.54 9.43
CA LEU A 74 15.21 22.65 8.58
C LEU A 74 14.22 22.22 7.48
N ALA A 75 14.28 20.96 7.03
CA ALA A 75 13.40 20.45 5.99
C ALA A 75 12.06 19.95 6.57
N ASN A 76 12.09 19.33 7.75
CA ASN A 76 10.91 18.91 8.47
C ASN A 76 11.02 19.28 9.96
N PRO A 77 10.20 20.23 10.45
CA PRO A 77 10.27 20.73 11.82
C PRO A 77 9.57 19.83 12.85
N ASN A 78 9.12 18.64 12.46
CA ASN A 78 8.38 17.72 13.34
C ASN A 78 9.28 16.62 13.89
N ASP A 79 9.00 16.15 15.11
CA ASP A 79 9.67 15.02 15.76
C ASP A 79 9.08 13.67 15.34
N ILE A 80 9.83 12.57 15.46
CA ILE A 80 9.26 11.22 15.49
C ILE A 80 8.79 10.92 16.93
N THR A 81 7.59 10.36 17.09
CA THR A 81 7.04 10.01 18.40
C THR A 81 6.60 8.55 18.45
N VAL A 82 6.87 7.88 19.57
CA VAL A 82 6.37 6.53 19.84
C VAL A 82 4.84 6.57 19.90
N GLN A 83 4.19 5.72 19.11
CA GLN A 83 2.73 5.67 18.98
C GLN A 83 2.25 4.23 18.91
N THR A 84 1.16 3.91 19.60
CA THR A 84 0.53 2.59 19.42
C THR A 84 -0.39 2.63 18.21
N HIS A 85 0.00 1.93 17.15
CA HIS A 85 -0.84 1.67 15.99
C HIS A 85 -1.42 0.26 16.08
N GLU A 86 -2.67 0.13 15.64
CA GLU A 86 -3.37 -1.14 15.50
C GLU A 86 -4.23 -1.09 14.23
N TRP A 87 -4.04 -2.06 13.34
CA TRP A 87 -4.80 -2.20 12.11
C TRP A 87 -5.42 -3.59 12.03
N GLU A 88 -6.71 -3.67 11.72
CA GLU A 88 -7.41 -4.91 11.41
C GLU A 88 -7.59 -5.03 9.91
N ILE A 89 -7.08 -6.12 9.33
CA ILE A 89 -7.01 -6.33 7.89
C ILE A 89 -7.59 -7.71 7.55
N PRO A 90 -8.46 -7.85 6.53
CA PRO A 90 -9.05 -9.14 6.21
C PRO A 90 -7.98 -10.15 5.75
N VAL A 91 -8.05 -11.38 6.26
CA VAL A 91 -7.18 -12.50 5.83
C VAL A 91 -7.48 -12.89 4.37
N ASN A 92 -8.75 -12.78 3.97
CA ASN A 92 -9.24 -13.11 2.64
C ASN A 92 -9.94 -11.87 2.04
N PRO A 93 -9.17 -10.88 1.55
CA PRO A 93 -9.73 -9.70 0.90
C PRO A 93 -10.50 -10.09 -0.36
N THR A 94 -11.58 -9.37 -0.63
CA THR A 94 -12.42 -9.57 -1.82
C THR A 94 -12.32 -8.33 -2.69
N VAL A 95 -12.08 -8.50 -4.00
CA VAL A 95 -12.11 -7.41 -4.97
C VAL A 95 -13.52 -6.81 -4.98
N ALA A 96 -13.62 -5.50 -4.79
CA ALA A 96 -14.89 -4.78 -4.78
C ALA A 96 -15.41 -4.54 -6.21
N ASP A 97 -16.74 -4.37 -6.34
CA ASP A 97 -17.39 -4.01 -7.61
C ASP A 97 -16.94 -2.64 -8.14
N SER A 98 -16.49 -1.76 -7.24
CA SER A 98 -15.92 -0.45 -7.54
C SER A 98 -14.77 -0.14 -6.59
N THR A 99 -13.79 0.61 -7.08
CA THR A 99 -12.64 1.07 -6.29
C THR A 99 -13.07 2.06 -5.22
N THR A 100 -12.32 2.14 -4.12
CA THR A 100 -12.52 3.12 -3.04
C THR A 100 -11.35 4.09 -3.02
N ASP A 101 -11.63 5.40 -2.92
CA ASP A 101 -10.60 6.43 -2.81
C ASP A 101 -9.76 6.23 -1.54
N LEU A 102 -8.48 6.58 -1.62
CA LEU A 102 -7.57 6.50 -0.46
C LEU A 102 -7.89 7.63 0.54
N PRO A 103 -7.94 7.34 1.85
CA PRO A 103 -8.02 8.37 2.87
C PRO A 103 -6.74 9.21 2.92
N MET A 104 -6.81 10.40 3.52
CA MET A 104 -5.60 11.07 4.01
C MET A 104 -5.05 10.29 5.21
N GLY A 105 -3.76 9.96 5.18
CA GLY A 105 -3.11 9.15 6.23
C GLY A 105 -2.82 7.72 5.79
N PRO A 106 -2.81 6.75 6.73
CA PRO A 106 -2.43 5.37 6.43
C PRO A 106 -3.34 4.69 5.39
N ILE A 107 -2.71 4.08 4.40
CA ILE A 107 -3.34 3.26 3.34
C ILE A 107 -2.87 1.80 3.36
N GLY A 108 -1.82 1.52 4.13
CA GLY A 108 -1.26 0.20 4.33
C GLY A 108 -0.18 0.23 5.41
N VAL A 109 0.39 -0.94 5.70
CA VAL A 109 1.43 -1.12 6.71
C VAL A 109 2.61 -1.85 6.09
N ALA A 110 3.79 -1.25 6.18
CA ALA A 110 5.03 -1.88 5.77
C ALA A 110 5.39 -3.05 6.68
N ILE A 111 6.24 -3.97 6.20
CA ILE A 111 6.70 -5.12 6.98
C ILE A 111 7.43 -4.74 8.27
N ASN A 112 7.99 -3.53 8.37
CA ASN A 112 8.59 -3.02 9.61
C ASN A 112 7.61 -2.28 10.53
N GLY A 113 6.30 -2.31 10.22
CA GLY A 113 5.23 -1.69 11.02
C GLY A 113 4.97 -0.21 10.73
N ILE A 114 5.77 0.43 9.88
CA ILE A 114 5.58 1.84 9.49
C ILE A 114 4.44 1.97 8.47
N PRO A 115 3.51 2.93 8.65
CA PRO A 115 2.41 3.11 7.71
C PRO A 115 2.89 3.63 6.35
N PHE A 116 2.27 3.11 5.29
CA PHE A 116 2.26 3.75 3.97
C PHE A 116 1.16 4.80 3.96
N PHE A 117 1.45 6.00 3.46
CA PHE A 117 0.47 7.04 3.21
C PHE A 117 0.14 7.15 1.72
N ASN A 118 -0.99 7.77 1.42
CA ASN A 118 -1.39 8.08 0.03
C ASN A 118 -0.36 9.00 -0.65
N PRO A 119 -0.37 9.18 -1.98
CA PRO A 119 0.68 9.92 -2.67
C PRO A 119 0.57 11.45 -2.56
N TYR A 120 -0.38 11.95 -1.76
CA TYR A 120 -0.71 13.36 -1.70
C TYR A 120 -0.32 14.01 -0.37
N THR A 121 0.04 15.28 -0.44
CA THR A 121 0.12 16.15 0.74
C THR A 121 -1.29 16.47 1.26
N ALA A 122 -1.37 17.07 2.44
CA ALA A 122 -2.63 17.59 2.99
C ALA A 122 -3.32 18.65 2.09
N THR A 123 -2.58 19.26 1.16
CA THR A 123 -3.09 20.23 0.17
C THR A 123 -3.45 19.60 -1.18
N GLY A 124 -3.25 18.28 -1.35
CA GLY A 124 -3.54 17.55 -2.57
C GLY A 124 -2.44 17.64 -3.64
N GLU A 125 -1.23 18.04 -3.26
CA GLU A 125 -0.06 18.07 -4.15
C GLU A 125 0.65 16.71 -4.10
N ASP A 126 1.48 16.40 -5.10
CA ASP A 126 2.30 15.18 -5.11
C ASP A 126 3.37 15.26 -4.01
N ALA A 127 3.19 14.47 -2.95
CA ALA A 127 4.05 14.48 -1.78
C ALA A 127 5.51 14.18 -2.12
N VAL A 128 5.76 13.25 -3.04
CA VAL A 128 7.11 12.86 -3.44
C VAL A 128 7.86 14.00 -4.11
N LEU A 129 7.13 14.87 -4.81
CA LEU A 129 7.71 16.03 -5.50
C LEU A 129 7.80 17.28 -4.62
N THR A 130 6.92 17.44 -3.63
CA THR A 130 6.81 18.68 -2.85
C THR A 130 7.37 18.59 -1.43
N GLU A 131 7.49 17.40 -0.86
CA GLU A 131 7.97 17.20 0.50
C GLU A 131 9.42 16.69 0.52
N THR A 132 10.03 16.69 1.71
CA THR A 132 11.38 16.18 1.91
C THR A 132 11.33 14.92 2.77
N PHE A 133 12.11 13.93 2.35
CA PHE A 133 12.23 12.62 2.98
C PHE A 133 13.68 12.40 3.42
N ASP A 134 13.89 11.54 4.41
CA ASP A 134 15.24 11.09 4.74
C ASP A 134 15.78 10.05 3.75
N SER A 135 16.97 9.50 4.05
CA SER A 135 17.64 8.50 3.20
C SER A 135 16.88 7.17 3.08
N CYS A 136 15.86 6.95 3.92
CA CYS A 136 15.01 5.78 3.91
C CYS A 136 13.61 6.08 3.36
N ASP A 137 13.46 7.21 2.67
CA ASP A 137 12.28 7.58 1.90
C ASP A 137 11.02 7.87 2.76
N GLY A 138 11.22 8.15 4.05
CA GLY A 138 10.15 8.52 4.97
C GLY A 138 10.41 9.82 5.73
N HIS A 139 9.39 10.25 6.48
CA HIS A 139 9.46 11.44 7.34
C HIS A 139 8.32 11.46 8.39
N PRO A 140 8.41 12.29 9.45
CA PRO A 140 7.33 12.44 10.42
C PRO A 140 6.26 13.46 9.97
N THR A 141 5.00 13.16 10.31
CA THR A 141 3.92 14.16 10.32
C THR A 141 4.09 15.14 11.49
N ASN A 142 3.30 16.22 11.52
CA ASN A 142 3.20 17.12 12.68
C ASN A 142 2.64 16.49 13.97
N ARG A 143 2.25 15.21 13.92
CA ARG A 143 1.82 14.41 15.07
C ARG A 143 2.89 13.40 15.48
N GLY A 144 4.00 13.37 14.74
CA GLY A 144 5.15 12.52 14.92
C GLY A 144 5.05 11.11 14.37
N THR A 145 4.06 10.84 13.51
CA THR A 145 3.95 9.56 12.79
C THR A 145 4.97 9.54 11.68
N TYR A 146 6.00 8.71 11.80
CA TYR A 146 6.91 8.41 10.69
C TYR A 146 6.18 7.53 9.67
N HIS A 147 6.31 7.84 8.37
CA HIS A 147 5.56 7.17 7.31
C HIS A 147 6.27 7.28 5.95
N TYR A 148 5.80 6.50 4.97
CA TYR A 148 6.30 6.52 3.60
C TYR A 148 5.22 6.92 2.58
N HIS A 149 5.55 7.83 1.68
CA HIS A 149 4.74 8.17 0.50
C HIS A 149 5.17 7.40 -0.77
N LYS A 150 6.35 6.78 -0.74
CA LYS A 150 6.94 5.99 -1.83
C LYS A 150 7.64 4.76 -1.26
N GLN A 151 8.08 3.86 -2.13
CA GLN A 151 8.75 2.63 -1.69
C GLN A 151 10.01 2.91 -0.84
N PRO A 152 10.15 2.31 0.36
CA PRO A 152 11.33 2.45 1.21
C PRO A 152 12.46 1.49 0.83
N SER A 153 12.79 1.42 -0.46
CA SER A 153 13.76 0.45 -1.03
C SER A 153 15.21 0.70 -0.63
N SER A 154 15.48 1.80 0.07
CA SER A 154 16.80 2.13 0.59
C SER A 154 17.10 1.41 1.92
N CYS A 155 16.06 1.02 2.67
CA CYS A 155 16.23 0.58 4.06
C CYS A 155 15.34 -0.60 4.48
N VAL A 156 14.13 -0.75 3.92
CA VAL A 156 13.17 -1.81 4.34
C VAL A 156 13.28 -3.06 3.47
N PHE A 157 13.59 -2.89 2.19
CA PHE A 157 13.78 -3.99 1.25
C PHE A 157 14.78 -3.58 0.17
N SER A 158 15.29 -4.53 -0.61
CA SER A 158 16.16 -4.23 -1.75
C SER A 158 15.48 -4.59 -3.06
N ILE A 159 15.69 -3.75 -4.07
CA ILE A 159 15.33 -4.06 -5.46
C ILE A 159 16.54 -4.74 -6.09
N VAL A 160 16.33 -5.93 -6.64
CA VAL A 160 17.39 -6.73 -7.27
C VAL A 160 17.01 -6.94 -8.73
N ASP A 161 17.87 -6.48 -9.64
CA ASP A 161 17.64 -6.58 -11.08
C ASP A 161 17.46 -8.04 -11.51
N GLY A 162 16.39 -8.32 -12.25
CA GLY A 162 16.08 -9.66 -12.75
C GLY A 162 15.48 -10.60 -11.71
N GLU A 163 15.28 -10.14 -10.47
CA GLU A 163 14.61 -10.92 -9.42
C GLU A 163 13.23 -10.34 -9.08
N PRO A 164 12.23 -11.19 -8.76
CA PRO A 164 10.94 -10.73 -8.31
C PRO A 164 11.04 -9.91 -7.03
N SER A 165 10.21 -8.86 -6.93
CA SER A 165 10.20 -8.06 -5.72
C SER A 165 9.61 -8.83 -4.54
N PRO A 166 10.16 -8.62 -3.33
CA PRO A 166 9.59 -9.20 -2.14
C PRO A 166 8.27 -8.51 -1.75
N LEU A 167 7.54 -9.14 -0.83
CA LEU A 167 6.51 -8.46 -0.06
C LEU A 167 7.15 -7.33 0.76
N ILE A 168 6.59 -6.13 0.66
CA ILE A 168 7.01 -4.95 1.41
C ILE A 168 5.97 -4.48 2.42
N GLY A 169 4.73 -4.97 2.32
CA GLY A 169 3.68 -4.72 3.30
C GLY A 169 2.31 -5.21 2.84
N VAL A 170 1.26 -4.69 3.46
CA VAL A 170 -0.13 -5.04 3.16
C VAL A 170 -1.00 -3.78 3.18
N ALA A 171 -1.90 -3.65 2.22
CA ALA A 171 -2.86 -2.56 2.15
C ALA A 171 -3.98 -2.76 3.18
N LEU A 172 -4.64 -1.67 3.59
CA LEU A 172 -5.72 -1.77 4.58
C LEU A 172 -6.97 -2.52 4.07
N ASP A 173 -7.11 -2.71 2.75
CA ASP A 173 -8.12 -3.58 2.16
C ASP A 173 -7.73 -5.07 2.14
N GLY A 174 -6.51 -5.39 2.59
CA GLY A 174 -5.99 -6.74 2.79
C GLY A 174 -5.17 -7.34 1.67
N PHE A 175 -5.01 -6.66 0.54
CA PHE A 175 -4.14 -7.16 -0.51
C PHE A 175 -2.65 -6.90 -0.22
N PRO A 176 -1.75 -7.82 -0.60
CA PRO A 176 -0.31 -7.64 -0.41
C PRO A 176 0.23 -6.50 -1.28
N ILE A 177 1.26 -5.82 -0.77
CA ILE A 177 2.02 -4.79 -1.48
C ILE A 177 3.44 -5.33 -1.70
N TYR A 178 3.87 -5.34 -2.95
CA TYR A 178 5.21 -5.75 -3.37
C TYR A 178 6.02 -4.56 -3.88
N GLY A 179 7.34 -4.75 -3.94
CA GLY A 179 8.25 -3.86 -4.68
C GLY A 179 7.97 -3.84 -6.19
N PRO A 180 8.81 -3.16 -6.99
CA PRO A 180 8.49 -2.80 -8.36
C PRO A 180 8.73 -3.88 -9.40
N ASN A 181 9.37 -5.00 -9.07
CA ASN A 181 9.65 -6.05 -10.03
C ASN A 181 8.55 -7.13 -10.03
N ASP A 182 8.09 -7.52 -11.22
CA ASP A 182 7.13 -8.60 -11.43
C ASP A 182 7.72 -10.00 -11.14
N GLU A 183 6.92 -11.06 -11.31
CA GLU A 183 7.35 -12.46 -11.09
C GLU A 183 8.48 -12.94 -12.02
N ASN A 184 8.81 -12.16 -13.05
CA ASN A 184 9.88 -12.45 -14.00
C ASN A 184 11.09 -11.52 -13.79
N GLY A 185 11.06 -10.64 -12.78
CA GLY A 185 12.12 -9.69 -12.48
C GLY A 185 12.12 -8.44 -13.35
N ASN A 186 11.05 -8.18 -14.12
CA ASN A 186 10.93 -6.94 -14.88
C ASN A 186 10.44 -5.82 -13.98
N THR A 187 11.10 -4.67 -14.03
CA THR A 187 10.65 -3.46 -13.32
C THR A 187 9.39 -2.89 -13.97
N LEU A 188 8.33 -2.81 -13.18
CA LEU A 188 7.02 -2.28 -13.55
C LEU A 188 7.01 -0.75 -13.47
N THR A 189 6.19 -0.16 -14.33
CA THR A 189 5.78 1.25 -14.29
C THR A 189 4.28 1.33 -14.04
N SER A 190 3.76 2.53 -13.75
CA SER A 190 2.32 2.71 -13.59
C SER A 190 1.54 2.35 -14.86
N SER A 191 2.18 2.32 -16.04
CA SER A 191 1.53 1.89 -17.29
C SER A 191 1.33 0.38 -17.41
N ASP A 192 1.99 -0.41 -16.57
CA ASP A 192 1.88 -1.87 -16.50
C ASP A 192 0.83 -2.34 -15.47
N LEU A 193 0.26 -1.40 -14.71
CA LEU A 193 -0.64 -1.64 -13.58
C LEU A 193 -2.03 -1.07 -13.84
N ASP A 194 -3.02 -1.47 -13.04
CA ASP A 194 -4.37 -0.91 -13.09
C ASP A 194 -4.45 0.47 -12.39
N GLU A 195 -5.65 1.06 -12.37
CA GLU A 195 -5.90 2.37 -11.77
C GLU A 195 -5.58 2.46 -10.26
N CYS A 196 -5.61 1.33 -9.54
CA CYS A 196 -5.25 1.28 -8.13
C CYS A 196 -3.78 0.92 -7.89
N HIS A 197 -3.01 0.77 -8.96
CA HIS A 197 -1.60 0.41 -8.94
C HIS A 197 -1.35 -1.07 -8.57
N GLY A 198 -2.25 -1.95 -9.01
CA GLY A 198 -2.12 -3.39 -8.82
C GLY A 198 -2.36 -4.20 -10.08
N ARG A 199 -2.21 -5.53 -9.93
CA ARG A 199 -2.44 -6.53 -10.97
C ARG A 199 -2.85 -7.85 -10.34
N SER A 200 -3.53 -8.70 -11.11
CA SER A 200 -3.83 -10.08 -10.68
C SER A 200 -2.75 -11.05 -11.16
N VAL A 201 -2.17 -11.80 -10.22
CA VAL A 201 -1.19 -12.86 -10.47
C VAL A 201 -1.77 -14.17 -9.95
N ASN A 202 -1.91 -15.19 -10.81
CA ASN A 202 -2.47 -16.50 -10.45
C ASN A 202 -3.85 -16.43 -9.75
N GLY A 203 -4.68 -15.44 -10.10
CA GLY A 203 -6.02 -15.25 -9.53
C GLY A 203 -6.04 -14.48 -8.20
N GLN A 204 -4.90 -14.02 -7.70
CA GLN A 204 -4.79 -13.16 -6.53
C GLN A 204 -4.41 -11.75 -6.95
N TYR A 205 -5.15 -10.75 -6.48
CA TYR A 205 -4.81 -9.35 -6.70
C TYR A 205 -3.67 -8.93 -5.76
N GLN A 206 -2.74 -8.12 -6.26
CA GLN A 206 -1.63 -7.59 -5.48
C GLN A 206 -1.25 -6.20 -5.99
N TYR A 207 -0.85 -5.32 -5.08
CA TYR A 207 -0.30 -4.01 -5.39
C TYR A 207 1.19 -4.11 -5.67
N HIS A 208 1.68 -3.21 -6.51
CA HIS A 208 3.12 -3.03 -6.76
C HIS A 208 3.48 -1.56 -6.63
N THR A 209 4.61 -1.31 -5.97
CA THR A 209 5.19 0.02 -6.01
C THR A 209 5.84 0.29 -7.35
N THR A 210 6.00 1.56 -7.72
CA THR A 210 6.78 1.97 -8.89
C THR A 210 7.54 3.26 -8.59
N SER A 211 8.41 3.67 -9.52
CA SER A 211 9.13 4.95 -9.41
C SER A 211 8.32 6.16 -9.89
N ASP A 212 7.20 5.92 -10.57
CA ASP A 212 6.28 6.94 -11.07
C ASP A 212 4.99 7.00 -10.23
N PHE A 213 4.27 8.11 -10.34
CA PHE A 213 3.04 8.35 -9.58
C PHE A 213 1.97 7.28 -9.89
N PRO A 214 1.29 6.68 -8.90
CA PRO A 214 1.16 7.10 -7.49
C PRO A 214 2.15 6.44 -6.52
N TYR A 215 3.25 5.85 -7.00
CA TYR A 215 4.35 5.25 -6.23
C TYR A 215 4.00 3.99 -5.45
N ILE A 216 2.93 3.99 -4.65
CA ILE A 216 2.47 2.85 -3.85
C ILE A 216 1.11 2.38 -4.34
N MET A 217 0.07 3.19 -4.17
CA MET A 217 -1.32 2.84 -4.49
C MET A 217 -2.09 4.08 -4.95
N GLY A 218 -3.04 3.88 -5.86
CA GLY A 218 -3.97 4.93 -6.32
C GLY A 218 -5.36 4.88 -5.67
N CYS A 219 -5.82 3.69 -5.31
CA CYS A 219 -7.12 3.42 -4.67
C CYS A 219 -7.06 2.06 -3.96
N PHE A 220 -8.09 1.76 -3.16
CA PHE A 220 -8.35 0.40 -2.72
C PHE A 220 -9.16 -0.35 -3.79
N LYS A 221 -8.67 -1.54 -4.16
CA LYS A 221 -9.34 -2.50 -5.03
C LYS A 221 -10.24 -3.44 -4.25
N GLY A 222 -9.92 -3.70 -2.99
CA GLY A 222 -10.69 -4.56 -2.11
C GLY A 222 -11.86 -3.87 -1.44
N GLU A 223 -12.73 -4.68 -0.84
CA GLU A 223 -13.73 -4.20 0.11
C GLU A 223 -13.01 -3.53 1.30
N TYR A 224 -13.15 -2.22 1.40
CA TYR A 224 -12.62 -1.44 2.51
C TYR A 224 -13.75 -0.66 3.15
N THR A 225 -14.01 -0.93 4.43
CA THR A 225 -14.83 -0.09 5.28
C THR A 225 -13.92 0.49 6.33
N SER A 226 -13.88 1.83 6.45
CA SER A 226 -13.05 2.50 7.44
C SER A 226 -13.55 2.18 8.86
N THR A 227 -13.16 1.03 9.41
CA THR A 227 -13.37 0.70 10.82
C THR A 227 -12.18 1.23 11.59
N LEU A 228 -12.02 2.55 11.66
CA LEU A 228 -11.15 3.11 12.69
C LEU A 228 -11.81 2.80 14.05
N PRO A 229 -11.08 2.19 15.01
CA PRO A 229 -11.61 2.05 16.36
C PRO A 229 -11.95 3.44 16.94
N PRO A 230 -12.90 3.55 17.90
CA PRO A 230 -13.39 4.84 18.44
C PRO A 230 -12.32 5.77 19.04
N ASN A 231 -11.07 5.30 19.17
CA ASN A 231 -9.93 6.01 19.75
C ASN A 231 -8.76 6.20 18.78
N GLY A 232 -8.95 5.93 17.49
CA GLY A 232 -8.03 6.43 16.47
C GLY A 232 -8.03 7.96 16.48
N PRO A 233 -6.90 8.62 16.21
CA PRO A 233 -6.87 10.07 16.14
C PRO A 233 -7.92 10.55 15.13
N PRO A 234 -8.80 11.51 15.47
CA PRO A 234 -9.88 11.91 14.58
C PRO A 234 -9.30 12.35 13.25
N ASP A 235 -9.75 11.68 12.19
CA ASP A 235 -9.66 12.16 10.82
C ASP A 235 -10.36 13.53 10.78
N GLY A 236 -9.56 14.57 10.59
CA GLY A 236 -10.03 15.94 10.42
C GLY A 236 -10.68 16.20 9.06
N SER A 237 -10.79 15.20 8.19
CA SER A 237 -11.40 15.30 6.88
C SER A 237 -12.53 14.30 6.70
N GLN A 238 -13.67 14.59 7.32
CA GLN A 238 -14.96 14.10 6.83
C GLN A 238 -15.09 14.47 5.34
N GLY A 239 -14.88 13.50 4.46
CA GLY A 239 -15.44 13.43 3.12
C GLY A 239 -15.34 14.69 2.26
N THR A 240 -14.16 15.29 2.13
CA THR A 240 -13.94 16.18 0.98
C THR A 240 -13.46 15.33 -0.18
N ASN A 241 -14.38 15.07 -1.11
CA ASN A 241 -14.12 14.50 -2.43
C ASN A 241 -12.72 14.87 -2.92
N MET A 242 -11.92 13.85 -3.20
CA MET A 242 -10.71 13.98 -3.98
C MET A 242 -11.03 14.83 -5.23
N PRO A 243 -10.23 15.85 -5.57
CA PRO A 243 -10.36 16.49 -6.87
C PRO A 243 -10.19 15.41 -7.94
N PRO A 244 -11.05 15.36 -8.98
CA PRO A 244 -10.89 14.38 -10.04
C PRO A 244 -9.48 14.50 -10.64
N ASP A 245 -8.85 13.34 -10.83
CA ASP A 245 -7.55 13.20 -11.48
C ASP A 245 -7.58 13.87 -12.87
N ASN A 246 -7.14 15.12 -12.90
CA ASN A 246 -6.92 15.88 -14.13
C ASN A 246 -5.49 15.67 -14.67
N GLY A 247 -4.69 14.82 -14.03
CA GLY A 247 -3.28 14.58 -14.35
C GLY A 247 -3.11 13.65 -15.54
N GLN A 248 -3.87 12.55 -15.61
CA GLN A 248 -3.75 11.60 -16.72
C GLN A 248 -4.39 12.07 -18.04
N ALA A 249 -5.44 12.90 -17.98
CA ALA A 249 -6.08 13.43 -19.19
C ALA A 249 -5.19 14.46 -19.93
N ASN A 250 -4.34 15.20 -19.21
CA ASN A 250 -3.50 16.24 -19.79
C ASN A 250 -2.21 15.72 -20.44
N LEU A 251 -1.71 14.55 -20.04
CA LEU A 251 -0.55 13.91 -20.69
C LEU A 251 -0.92 13.31 -22.06
N LYS A 252 -2.11 12.72 -22.22
CA LYS A 252 -2.58 12.25 -23.53
C LYS A 252 -2.91 13.40 -24.49
N SER A 253 -3.45 14.51 -23.97
CA SER A 253 -3.72 15.74 -24.75
C SER A 253 -2.43 16.42 -25.23
N SER A 254 -1.43 16.56 -24.36
CA SER A 254 -0.15 17.19 -24.70
C SER A 254 0.69 16.35 -25.66
N LEU A 255 0.67 15.01 -25.54
CA LEU A 255 1.39 14.14 -26.47
C LEU A 255 0.77 14.14 -27.89
N LEU A 256 -0.57 14.21 -28.01
CA LEU A 256 -1.25 14.39 -29.30
C LEU A 256 -0.98 15.77 -29.91
N ALA A 257 -0.92 16.82 -29.09
CA ALA A 257 -0.58 18.17 -29.56
C ALA A 257 0.86 18.25 -30.08
N ILE A 258 1.83 17.64 -29.41
CA ILE A 258 3.24 17.62 -29.84
C ILE A 258 3.43 16.81 -31.13
N LEU A 259 2.74 15.67 -31.29
CA LEU A 259 2.78 14.90 -32.54
C LEU A 259 2.18 15.69 -33.73
N SER A 260 1.13 16.49 -33.49
CA SER A 260 0.49 17.29 -34.54
C SER A 260 1.36 18.44 -35.05
N VAL A 261 2.15 19.06 -34.17
CA VAL A 261 3.07 20.15 -34.53
C VAL A 261 4.29 19.60 -35.26
N LEU A 262 4.80 18.42 -34.88
CA LEU A 262 5.89 17.76 -35.59
C LEU A 262 5.49 17.33 -37.01
N ALA A 263 4.25 16.84 -37.20
CA ALA A 263 3.75 16.46 -38.52
C ALA A 263 3.58 17.66 -39.48
N LEU A 264 3.32 18.87 -38.95
CA LEU A 264 3.18 20.08 -39.75
C LEU A 264 4.54 20.68 -40.17
N MET A 265 5.61 20.41 -39.42
CA MET A 265 6.96 20.89 -39.74
C MET A 265 7.71 20.04 -40.78
N VAL A 266 7.30 18.78 -41.00
CA VAL A 266 7.90 17.91 -42.03
C VAL A 266 7.26 18.13 -43.42
N ALA A 267 6.15 18.87 -43.51
CA ALA A 267 5.49 19.19 -44.79
C ALA A 267 5.97 20.51 -45.43
N ILE A 268 6.96 21.19 -44.83
CA ILE A 268 7.55 22.43 -45.35
C ILE A 268 9.08 22.25 -45.45
N PHE A 269 9.53 21.24 -46.18
CA PHE A 269 10.83 21.17 -46.87
C PHE A 269 10.75 20.17 -48.02
#